data_AF-A0A9P5ANS8-F1
#
_entry.id   AF-A0A9P5ANS8-F1
#
_cell.length_a   1.000
_cell.length_b   1.000
_cell.length_c   1.000
_cell.angle_alpha   90.00
_cell.angle_beta   90.00
_cell.angle_gamma   90.00
#
_symmetry.space_group_name_H-M   'P 1'
#
loop_
_entity.id
_entity.type
_entity.pdbx_description
1 polymer ?
#
loop_
_entity_poly.entity_id
_entity_poly.type
_entity_poly.pdbx_seq_one_letter_code
_entity_poly.pdbx_strand_id
1 'polypeptide(L)'
;MKYALFQLVGLAVVTSTAASPTGDAALTLRETIPEPISDSSIMTARAPADAGSIDYLIYPNPNAAKKDVDTFTKTLQSQAGKAKVDTLKDVNGRLLVWYTTLTPKQVASIKSSGVSDRKTSHVAKRALKTDKRAPPELQMFSTPLGKKPSGYTYDEKAGQGVTIYVLDEGFNLRHKEFTETPGRKRWIFSKGASGENDPDGHGSCCASKALGSTVGVAPKADLVAVKLQMTSWSLLKAWQAVVLDVQQNRLQGKAVVSNSKASIAWRVNQNEKWFRDVLETLLKNLEALDVVVVSSAGNFGAIVDEVNTYPSLFADRLPIIVTGAVDNNGRLADFSQGGPLVATTAPGVAVKCAAMSGTSAYQAGQESTGTSFSTPAVAGLAAYFLSLDSLRPRLQVRGSVARNVKSLIQEHHYARVSGGPKVAWNAQPRLKN
;
A
#
# COMPACT_ATOMS: atom_id res chain seq x y z
N MET A 1 -4.11 -45.71 21.56
CA MET A 1 -4.75 -46.03 20.26
C MET A 1 -5.57 -44.83 19.84
N LYS A 2 -5.35 -44.27 18.64
CA LYS A 2 -6.05 -43.09 18.06
C LYS A 2 -5.90 -41.77 18.88
N TYR A 3 -6.23 -40.59 18.35
CA TYR A 3 -5.87 -39.90 17.09
C TYR A 3 -6.67 -38.59 17.04
N ALA A 4 -5.99 -37.44 16.98
CA ALA A 4 -6.52 -36.12 16.56
C ALA A 4 -5.29 -35.20 16.37
N LEU A 5 -4.71 -34.99 15.18
CA LEU A 5 -5.22 -34.77 13.83
C LEU A 5 -5.92 -33.42 13.64
N PHE A 6 -5.14 -32.43 13.20
CA PHE A 6 -5.57 -31.47 12.18
C PHE A 6 -4.42 -31.25 11.19
N GLN A 7 -4.70 -31.41 9.90
CA GLN A 7 -3.89 -30.94 8.78
C GLN A 7 -4.71 -29.90 8.00
N LEU A 8 -4.05 -28.98 7.27
CA LEU A 8 -4.05 -28.98 5.79
C LEU A 8 -3.23 -27.79 5.21
N VAL A 9 -2.31 -28.10 4.29
CA VAL A 9 -1.98 -27.42 3.00
C VAL A 9 -1.64 -25.90 3.00
N GLY A 10 -0.55 -25.43 2.35
CA GLY A 10 0.42 -26.18 1.52
C GLY A 10 1.53 -25.38 0.78
N LEU A 11 1.92 -25.93 -0.38
CA LEU A 11 3.19 -25.81 -1.15
C LEU A 11 3.74 -24.42 -1.53
N ALA A 12 5.09 -24.35 -1.68
CA ALA A 12 5.87 -23.66 -2.75
C ALA A 12 7.40 -23.78 -2.42
N VAL A 13 8.30 -23.89 -3.43
CA VAL A 13 9.67 -24.47 -3.30
C VAL A 13 10.73 -23.71 -4.18
N VAL A 14 12.04 -24.00 -4.01
CA VAL A 14 13.22 -23.72 -4.90
C VAL A 14 13.85 -22.30 -4.82
N THR A 15 15.18 -22.03 -4.85
CA THR A 15 16.46 -22.68 -4.39
C THR A 15 17.62 -21.63 -4.44
N SER A 16 18.66 -21.76 -3.58
CA SER A 16 20.12 -21.37 -3.76
C SER A 16 20.52 -20.00 -4.39
N THR A 17 21.76 -19.48 -4.44
CA THR A 17 23.16 -19.92 -4.13
C THR A 17 23.90 -18.82 -3.31
N ALA A 18 25.18 -19.01 -2.95
CA ALA A 18 25.95 -18.12 -2.07
C ALA A 18 27.42 -17.87 -2.53
N ALA A 19 28.05 -16.79 -2.04
CA ALA A 19 29.50 -16.55 -2.09
C ALA A 19 29.96 -15.56 -0.99
N SER A 20 31.22 -15.68 -0.56
CA SER A 20 31.94 -14.96 0.51
C SER A 20 33.42 -14.78 0.06
N PRO A 21 34.41 -14.25 0.85
CA PRO A 21 34.42 -13.64 2.19
C PRO A 21 34.73 -12.10 2.10
N THR A 22 35.49 -11.33 2.90
CA THR A 22 36.50 -11.48 3.99
C THR A 22 36.54 -10.24 4.91
N GLY A 23 37.03 -10.39 6.15
CA GLY A 23 37.63 -9.32 6.95
C GLY A 23 36.85 -8.90 8.21
N ASP A 24 37.57 -8.72 9.34
CA ASP A 24 36.98 -8.27 10.60
C ASP A 24 36.57 -6.79 10.57
N ALA A 25 35.28 -6.56 10.76
CA ALA A 25 34.69 -5.26 11.08
C ALA A 25 33.39 -5.49 11.89
N ALA A 26 32.90 -4.46 12.57
CA ALA A 26 31.73 -4.53 13.43
C ALA A 26 30.48 -5.11 12.72
N LEU A 27 29.59 -5.74 13.51
CA LEU A 27 28.33 -6.37 13.08
C LEU A 27 27.37 -5.38 12.39
N THR A 28 27.63 -5.07 11.11
CA THR A 28 26.67 -4.35 10.26
C THR A 28 25.52 -5.27 9.93
N LEU A 29 24.32 -4.96 10.44
CA LEU A 29 23.06 -5.58 10.00
C LEU A 29 22.87 -5.32 8.49
N ARG A 30 23.34 -6.24 7.64
CA ARG A 30 22.91 -6.32 6.24
C ARG A 30 21.58 -7.07 6.15
N GLU A 31 20.59 -6.58 6.88
CA GLU A 31 19.27 -7.18 6.95
C GLU A 31 18.41 -6.76 5.77
N THR A 32 18.26 -7.67 4.80
CA THR A 32 16.92 -7.94 4.27
C THR A 32 16.06 -8.39 5.44
N ILE A 33 15.35 -7.46 6.09
CA ILE A 33 14.40 -7.76 7.17
C ILE A 33 13.40 -8.77 6.61
N PRO A 34 13.38 -10.04 7.05
CA PRO A 34 12.53 -11.04 6.41
C PRO A 34 11.08 -10.85 6.88
N GLU A 35 10.12 -11.32 6.08
CA GLU A 35 8.71 -10.94 6.24
C GLU A 35 8.12 -11.19 7.64
N PRO A 36 7.17 -10.34 8.08
CA PRO A 36 6.33 -10.62 9.24
C PRO A 36 5.43 -11.82 8.96
N ILE A 37 5.43 -12.76 9.89
CA ILE A 37 4.72 -14.05 9.81
C ILE A 37 3.76 -14.18 11.00
N SER A 38 2.69 -14.96 10.80
CA SER A 38 1.65 -15.22 11.80
C SER A 38 2.06 -16.20 12.90
N ASP A 39 3.21 -16.86 12.76
CA ASP A 39 3.58 -18.10 13.45
C ASP A 39 5.07 -18.13 13.81
N SER A 40 5.49 -19.07 14.67
CA SER A 40 6.90 -19.27 15.00
C SER A 40 7.65 -19.92 13.83
N SER A 41 8.91 -19.52 13.60
CA SER A 41 9.71 -20.06 12.50
C SER A 41 11.20 -20.25 12.81
N ILE A 42 11.87 -21.08 12.03
CA ILE A 42 13.31 -21.37 12.10
C ILE A 42 14.01 -21.03 10.77
N MET A 43 15.20 -20.43 10.86
CA MET A 43 16.04 -20.02 9.73
C MET A 43 17.51 -20.36 10.01
N THR A 44 18.27 -20.83 9.01
CA THR A 44 19.73 -21.05 9.16
C THR A 44 20.48 -19.73 9.18
N ALA A 45 21.31 -19.51 10.20
CA ALA A 45 22.16 -18.33 10.35
C ALA A 45 23.47 -18.45 9.54
N ARG A 46 23.96 -19.67 9.35
CA ARG A 46 25.18 -19.99 8.58
C ARG A 46 24.99 -21.33 7.86
N ALA A 47 25.60 -21.51 6.69
CA ALA A 47 25.68 -22.84 6.06
C ALA A 47 26.67 -23.74 6.84
N PRO A 48 26.43 -25.05 6.93
CA PRO A 48 27.38 -25.98 7.57
C PRO A 48 28.72 -25.95 6.83
N ALA A 49 29.82 -25.90 7.59
CA ALA A 49 31.15 -26.22 7.06
C ALA A 49 31.31 -27.73 6.89
N ASP A 50 30.82 -28.50 7.87
CA ASP A 50 30.85 -29.97 7.89
C ASP A 50 29.62 -30.58 8.60
N ALA A 51 29.43 -31.88 8.43
CA ALA A 51 28.22 -32.59 8.86
C ALA A 51 28.15 -32.86 10.37
N GLY A 52 27.52 -31.96 11.12
CA GLY A 52 27.18 -32.20 12.54
C GLY A 52 26.00 -31.36 13.02
N SER A 53 26.16 -30.04 13.06
CA SER A 53 25.15 -29.09 13.54
C SER A 53 25.26 -27.77 12.79
N ILE A 54 24.17 -27.01 12.74
CA ILE A 54 24.04 -25.75 12.00
C ILE A 54 23.54 -24.67 12.97
N ASP A 55 24.02 -23.44 12.84
CA ASP A 55 23.50 -22.30 13.59
C ASP A 55 22.13 -21.85 13.07
N TYR A 56 21.17 -21.65 13.97
CA TYR A 56 19.81 -21.23 13.65
C TYR A 56 19.38 -19.96 14.40
N LEU A 57 18.65 -19.11 13.68
CA LEU A 57 17.81 -18.05 14.22
C LEU A 57 16.36 -18.57 14.27
N ILE A 58 15.77 -18.62 15.46
CA ILE A 58 14.39 -19.06 15.67
C ILE A 58 13.58 -17.85 16.14
N TYR A 59 12.52 -17.52 15.41
CA TYR A 59 11.68 -16.36 15.66
C TYR A 59 10.37 -16.81 16.35
N PRO A 60 9.98 -16.21 17.48
CA PRO A 60 8.66 -16.44 18.07
C PRO A 60 7.56 -15.88 17.16
N ASN A 61 6.37 -16.47 17.23
CA ASN A 61 5.15 -15.81 16.75
C ASN A 61 5.05 -14.42 17.43
N PRO A 62 4.95 -13.31 16.67
CA PRO A 62 4.94 -11.96 17.25
C PRO A 62 3.71 -11.66 18.14
N ASN A 63 2.70 -12.54 18.12
CA ASN A 63 1.48 -12.46 18.94
C ASN A 63 1.43 -13.50 20.07
N ALA A 64 2.49 -14.32 20.26
CA ALA A 64 2.51 -15.32 21.34
C ALA A 64 2.46 -14.65 22.72
N ALA A 65 1.71 -15.23 23.65
CA ALA A 65 1.74 -14.73 25.02
C ALA A 65 3.09 -15.10 25.67
N LYS A 66 3.55 -14.27 26.61
CA LYS A 66 4.86 -14.46 27.27
C LYS A 66 5.05 -15.88 27.83
N LYS A 67 4.00 -16.47 28.42
CA LYS A 67 4.01 -17.85 28.94
C LYS A 67 4.38 -18.89 27.88
N ASP A 68 3.99 -18.68 26.61
CA ASP A 68 4.19 -19.63 25.51
C ASP A 68 5.62 -19.50 24.98
N VAL A 69 6.15 -18.27 24.92
CA VAL A 69 7.56 -17.96 24.63
C VAL A 69 8.48 -18.51 25.71
N ASP A 70 8.14 -18.32 26.99
CA ASP A 70 8.90 -18.85 28.13
C ASP A 70 8.87 -20.40 28.17
N THR A 71 7.75 -21.02 27.78
CA THR A 71 7.61 -22.48 27.65
C THR A 71 8.45 -23.01 26.48
N PHE A 72 8.34 -22.42 25.30
CA PHE A 72 9.13 -22.82 24.14
C PHE A 72 10.63 -22.60 24.36
N THR A 73 11.04 -21.56 25.10
CA THR A 73 12.45 -21.35 25.48
C THR A 73 13.01 -22.56 26.25
N LYS A 74 12.26 -23.11 27.20
CA LYS A 74 12.65 -24.31 27.96
C LYS A 74 12.70 -25.56 27.07
N THR A 75 11.72 -25.73 26.19
CA THR A 75 11.70 -26.81 25.20
C THR A 75 12.93 -26.75 24.28
N LEU A 76 13.25 -25.55 23.76
CA LEU A 76 14.41 -25.32 22.90
C LEU A 76 15.74 -25.56 23.63
N GLN A 77 15.87 -25.12 24.90
CA GLN A 77 17.05 -25.40 25.72
C GLN A 77 17.24 -26.91 25.95
N SER A 78 16.16 -27.63 26.27
CA SER A 78 16.18 -29.10 26.41
C SER A 78 16.56 -29.80 25.09
N GLN A 79 15.99 -29.33 23.97
CA GLN A 79 16.28 -29.88 22.65
C GLN A 79 17.69 -29.55 22.15
N ALA A 80 18.25 -28.38 22.46
CA ALA A 80 19.62 -27.98 22.09
C ALA A 80 20.71 -28.76 22.86
N GLY A 81 20.40 -29.23 24.07
CA GLY A 81 21.26 -30.11 24.86
C GLY A 81 22.51 -29.39 25.37
N LYS A 82 23.67 -29.66 24.74
CA LYS A 82 24.93 -28.96 25.08
C LYS A 82 25.13 -27.64 24.33
N ALA A 83 24.35 -27.39 23.28
CA ALA A 83 24.43 -26.12 22.56
C ALA A 83 23.76 -25.00 23.35
N LYS A 84 24.43 -23.84 23.44
CA LYS A 84 23.89 -22.66 24.10
C LYS A 84 22.68 -22.13 23.33
N VAL A 85 21.65 -21.69 24.05
CA VAL A 85 20.51 -20.95 23.48
C VAL A 85 20.63 -19.50 23.92
N ASP A 86 21.17 -18.67 23.05
CA ASP A 86 21.22 -17.22 23.23
C ASP A 86 19.89 -16.56 22.82
N THR A 87 19.66 -15.34 23.31
CA THR A 87 18.42 -14.59 23.04
C THR A 87 18.70 -13.12 22.77
N LEU A 88 18.05 -12.57 21.75
CA LEU A 88 17.97 -11.12 21.53
C LEU A 88 16.58 -10.62 21.97
N LYS A 89 16.55 -9.46 22.64
CA LYS A 89 15.33 -8.83 23.16
C LYS A 89 15.25 -7.38 22.71
N ASP A 90 14.03 -6.84 22.61
CA ASP A 90 13.83 -5.41 22.41
C ASP A 90 14.02 -4.61 23.71
N VAL A 91 13.94 -3.27 23.61
CA VAL A 91 14.09 -2.34 24.74
C VAL A 91 13.06 -2.54 25.86
N ASN A 92 11.97 -3.25 25.61
CA ASN A 92 10.94 -3.58 26.60
C ASN A 92 11.13 -5.00 27.17
N GLY A 93 12.25 -5.67 26.86
CA GLY A 93 12.58 -7.02 27.32
C GLY A 93 11.81 -8.15 26.62
N ARG A 94 11.01 -7.84 25.59
CA ARG A 94 10.31 -8.87 24.80
C ARG A 94 11.31 -9.56 23.87
N LEU A 95 11.21 -10.89 23.76
CA LEU A 95 12.07 -11.68 22.89
C LEU A 95 11.83 -11.35 21.39
N LEU A 96 12.92 -11.18 20.66
CA LEU A 96 12.92 -11.00 19.20
C LEU A 96 13.33 -12.28 18.45
N VAL A 97 14.35 -12.99 18.96
CA VAL A 97 14.89 -14.21 18.32
C VAL A 97 15.71 -15.03 19.33
N TRP A 98 15.65 -16.36 19.23
CA TRP A 98 16.62 -17.29 19.84
C TRP A 98 17.73 -17.61 18.83
N TYR A 99 18.98 -17.69 19.30
CA TYR A 99 20.12 -18.15 18.50
C TYR A 99 20.72 -19.42 19.11
N THR A 100 20.83 -20.50 18.34
CA THR A 100 21.41 -21.77 18.83
C THR A 100 21.86 -22.71 17.71
N THR A 101 22.86 -23.55 18.01
CA THR A 101 23.44 -24.52 17.07
C THR A 101 22.76 -25.89 17.23
N LEU A 102 22.20 -26.46 16.16
CA LEU A 102 21.35 -27.66 16.21
C LEU A 102 21.70 -28.70 15.13
N THR A 103 21.64 -29.98 15.50
CA THR A 103 21.63 -31.10 14.55
C THR A 103 20.31 -31.16 13.77
N PRO A 104 20.28 -31.77 12.58
CA PRO A 104 19.03 -32.01 11.83
C PRO A 104 17.96 -32.77 12.63
N LYS A 105 18.34 -33.66 13.56
CA LYS A 105 17.40 -34.39 14.43
C LYS A 105 16.72 -33.46 15.44
N GLN A 106 17.47 -32.55 16.07
CA GLN A 106 16.91 -31.56 16.99
C GLN A 106 15.98 -30.59 16.26
N VAL A 107 16.36 -30.14 15.07
CA VAL A 107 15.52 -29.30 14.19
C VAL A 107 14.21 -29.99 13.82
N ALA A 108 14.22 -31.29 13.50
CA ALA A 108 13.00 -32.05 13.23
C ALA A 108 12.07 -32.11 14.47
N SER A 109 12.63 -32.28 15.67
CA SER A 109 11.86 -32.27 16.93
C SER A 109 11.27 -30.89 17.26
N ILE A 110 12.01 -29.81 17.00
CA ILE A 110 11.52 -28.42 17.12
C ILE A 110 10.36 -28.17 16.14
N LYS A 111 10.48 -28.63 14.88
CA LYS A 111 9.42 -28.50 13.87
C LYS A 111 8.15 -29.26 14.25
N SER A 112 8.27 -30.47 14.81
CA SER A 112 7.11 -31.20 15.36
C SER A 112 6.44 -30.52 16.56
N SER A 113 7.08 -29.50 17.15
CA SER A 113 6.52 -28.66 18.21
C SER A 113 5.79 -27.41 17.69
N GLY A 114 5.51 -27.33 16.38
CA GLY A 114 4.74 -26.25 15.75
C GLY A 114 5.56 -25.11 15.15
N VAL A 115 6.87 -25.30 14.95
CA VAL A 115 7.75 -24.29 14.31
C VAL A 115 7.88 -24.55 12.82
N SER A 116 7.61 -23.52 12.00
CA SER A 116 7.67 -23.58 10.54
C SER A 116 9.07 -23.24 9.98
N ASP A 117 9.40 -23.72 8.78
CA ASP A 117 10.58 -23.21 8.05
C ASP A 117 10.33 -21.77 7.57
N ARG A 118 11.22 -20.84 7.95
CA ARG A 118 11.16 -19.46 7.41
C ARG A 118 11.68 -19.47 5.97
N LYS A 119 10.76 -19.54 5.00
CA LYS A 119 11.11 -19.44 3.58
C LYS A 119 11.85 -18.14 3.32
N THR A 120 13.08 -18.21 2.82
CA THR A 120 13.78 -17.03 2.30
C THR A 120 13.09 -16.57 1.03
N SER A 121 12.40 -15.43 1.09
CA SER A 121 11.96 -14.73 -0.11
C SER A 121 13.21 -14.16 -0.81
N HIS A 122 13.67 -14.88 -1.84
CA HIS A 122 14.61 -14.32 -2.81
C HIS A 122 14.00 -13.04 -3.38
N VAL A 123 14.56 -11.88 -3.06
CA VAL A 123 14.14 -10.61 -3.65
C VAL A 123 14.51 -10.64 -5.12
N ALA A 124 13.54 -10.98 -5.97
CA ALA A 124 13.72 -11.00 -7.41
C ALA A 124 14.19 -9.61 -7.87
N LYS A 125 15.27 -9.56 -8.68
CA LYS A 125 15.80 -8.31 -9.24
C LYS A 125 14.65 -7.51 -9.84
N ARG A 126 14.50 -6.26 -9.40
CA ARG A 126 13.37 -5.40 -9.79
C ARG A 126 13.41 -5.12 -11.29
N ALA A 127 12.52 -5.79 -12.03
CA ALA A 127 12.30 -5.53 -13.44
C ALA A 127 11.61 -4.18 -13.58
N LEU A 128 12.24 -3.23 -14.27
CA LEU A 128 11.71 -1.90 -14.51
C LEU A 128 11.29 -1.74 -15.98
N LYS A 129 10.12 -1.16 -16.21
CA LYS A 129 9.69 -0.66 -17.52
C LYS A 129 9.76 0.86 -17.55
N THR A 130 9.92 1.42 -18.75
CA THR A 130 9.80 2.86 -18.99
C THR A 130 8.92 3.10 -20.22
N ASP A 131 7.72 3.67 -20.03
CA ASP A 131 6.93 4.14 -21.17
C ASP A 131 7.34 5.56 -21.56
N LYS A 132 7.96 5.69 -22.72
CA LYS A 132 8.37 6.98 -23.30
C LYS A 132 7.19 7.81 -23.83
N ARG A 133 5.98 7.24 -23.93
CA ARG A 133 4.76 7.90 -24.43
C ARG A 133 3.80 8.32 -23.31
N ALA A 134 4.13 8.01 -22.05
CA ALA A 134 3.36 8.41 -20.88
C ALA A 134 3.13 9.93 -20.88
N PRO A 135 1.93 10.41 -20.52
CA PRO A 135 1.61 11.83 -20.56
C PRO A 135 2.39 12.60 -19.46
N PRO A 136 2.61 13.93 -19.58
CA PRO A 136 3.53 14.69 -18.73
C PRO A 136 3.29 14.52 -17.23
N GLU A 137 2.02 14.49 -16.80
CA GLU A 137 1.62 14.29 -15.41
C GLU A 137 2.13 12.95 -14.84
N LEU A 138 2.16 11.90 -15.67
CA LEU A 138 2.58 10.57 -15.26
C LEU A 138 4.12 10.46 -15.24
N GLN A 139 4.81 11.12 -16.17
CA GLN A 139 6.28 11.19 -16.12
C GLN A 139 6.80 11.89 -14.85
N MET A 140 6.05 12.85 -14.31
CA MET A 140 6.42 13.53 -13.07
C MET A 140 6.46 12.58 -11.85
N PHE A 141 5.70 11.49 -11.86
CA PHE A 141 5.77 10.45 -10.81
C PHE A 141 7.08 9.66 -10.81
N SER A 142 7.85 9.61 -11.91
CA SER A 142 9.15 8.91 -11.95
C SER A 142 10.37 9.81 -12.12
N THR A 143 10.20 11.04 -12.65
CA THR A 143 11.30 11.99 -12.88
C THR A 143 12.08 12.28 -11.58
N PRO A 144 13.40 12.00 -11.51
CA PRO A 144 14.22 12.29 -10.33
C PRO A 144 14.56 13.78 -10.17
N LEU A 145 14.87 14.21 -8.93
CA LEU A 145 15.29 15.58 -8.64
C LEU A 145 16.51 15.98 -9.48
N GLY A 146 16.45 17.16 -10.10
CA GLY A 146 17.51 17.69 -10.96
C GLY A 146 17.63 17.00 -12.33
N LYS A 147 16.62 16.23 -12.76
CA LYS A 147 16.55 15.62 -14.10
C LYS A 147 15.33 16.10 -14.87
N LYS A 148 15.40 16.05 -16.20
CA LYS A 148 14.26 16.29 -17.10
C LYS A 148 13.42 15.01 -17.21
N PRO A 149 12.10 15.10 -17.47
CA PRO A 149 11.27 13.94 -17.78
C PRO A 149 11.79 13.15 -18.98
N SER A 150 11.62 11.82 -18.95
CA SER A 150 12.12 10.90 -19.98
C SER A 150 11.21 9.68 -20.18
N GLY A 151 9.90 9.86 -19.99
CA GLY A 151 8.91 8.79 -19.86
C GLY A 151 8.58 8.46 -18.38
N TYR A 152 7.64 7.54 -18.19
CA TYR A 152 7.26 7.00 -16.88
C TYR A 152 8.00 5.68 -16.59
N THR A 153 8.90 5.67 -15.61
CA THR A 153 9.69 4.50 -15.19
C THR A 153 9.10 3.88 -13.92
N TYR A 154 8.80 2.58 -13.93
CA TYR A 154 8.11 1.86 -12.85
C TYR A 154 8.46 0.37 -12.82
N ASP A 155 8.35 -0.30 -11.66
CA ASP A 155 8.45 -1.76 -11.56
C ASP A 155 7.37 -2.46 -12.36
N GLU A 156 7.71 -3.57 -13.02
CA GLU A 156 6.75 -4.41 -13.75
C GLU A 156 5.58 -4.90 -12.90
N LYS A 157 5.71 -4.93 -11.57
CA LYS A 157 4.66 -5.35 -10.64
C LYS A 157 3.66 -4.24 -10.26
N ALA A 158 3.80 -3.01 -10.75
CA ALA A 158 3.04 -1.82 -10.28
C ALA A 158 1.52 -2.03 -10.06
N GLY A 159 1.12 -2.22 -8.79
CA GLY A 159 -0.25 -2.44 -8.33
C GLY A 159 -0.66 -3.91 -8.19
N GLN A 160 0.13 -4.85 -8.68
CA GLN A 160 -0.21 -6.28 -8.75
C GLN A 160 -0.49 -6.87 -7.36
N GLY A 161 -1.68 -7.43 -7.18
CA GLY A 161 -2.14 -8.00 -5.90
C GLY A 161 -2.68 -6.97 -4.89
N VAL A 162 -2.85 -5.71 -5.30
CA VAL A 162 -3.47 -4.64 -4.52
C VAL A 162 -4.79 -4.24 -5.17
N THR A 163 -5.82 -3.98 -4.37
CA THR A 163 -7.13 -3.51 -4.81
C THR A 163 -7.26 -2.00 -4.60
N ILE A 164 -7.65 -1.24 -5.62
CA ILE A 164 -8.01 0.17 -5.52
C ILE A 164 -9.53 0.30 -5.59
N TYR A 165 -10.13 0.81 -4.52
CA TYR A 165 -11.51 1.26 -4.48
C TYR A 165 -11.56 2.73 -4.92
N VAL A 166 -12.40 3.06 -5.90
CA VAL A 166 -12.65 4.45 -6.29
C VAL A 166 -14.11 4.77 -6.00
N LEU A 167 -14.36 5.82 -5.23
CA LEU A 167 -15.70 6.24 -4.80
C LEU A 167 -16.16 7.42 -5.67
N ASP A 168 -17.17 7.19 -6.51
CA ASP A 168 -17.64 8.18 -7.48
C ASP A 168 -19.10 7.96 -7.93
N GLU A 169 -19.64 8.87 -8.75
CA GLU A 169 -21.04 8.83 -9.22
C GLU A 169 -21.25 7.92 -10.43
N GLY A 170 -20.18 7.50 -11.11
CA GLY A 170 -20.25 6.56 -12.24
C GLY A 170 -18.89 6.24 -12.87
N PHE A 171 -18.85 5.22 -13.74
CA PHE A 171 -17.61 4.74 -14.37
C PHE A 171 -17.89 4.06 -15.72
N ASN A 172 -17.16 4.42 -16.77
CA ASN A 172 -17.19 3.76 -18.07
C ASN A 172 -16.11 2.67 -18.14
N LEU A 173 -16.36 1.53 -17.49
CA LEU A 173 -15.40 0.41 -17.45
C LEU A 173 -15.21 -0.32 -18.79
N ARG A 174 -15.89 0.13 -19.86
CA ARG A 174 -15.72 -0.34 -21.25
C ARG A 174 -14.63 0.46 -21.99
N HIS A 175 -14.09 1.52 -21.38
CA HIS A 175 -12.96 2.26 -21.92
C HIS A 175 -11.67 1.45 -21.87
N LYS A 176 -10.81 1.59 -22.89
CA LYS A 176 -9.60 0.79 -23.05
C LYS A 176 -8.60 0.88 -21.89
N GLU A 177 -8.55 2.01 -21.18
CA GLU A 177 -7.73 2.14 -19.96
C GLU A 177 -8.07 1.05 -18.92
N PHE A 178 -9.31 0.54 -18.94
CA PHE A 178 -9.78 -0.53 -18.07
C PHE A 178 -9.82 -1.90 -18.75
N THR A 179 -10.06 -2.01 -20.06
CA THR A 179 -10.12 -3.32 -20.74
C THR A 179 -8.74 -3.86 -21.13
N GLU A 180 -7.73 -3.01 -21.31
CA GLU A 180 -6.35 -3.39 -21.65
C GLU A 180 -5.48 -3.71 -20.42
N THR A 181 -5.96 -3.46 -19.19
CA THR A 181 -5.19 -3.73 -17.95
C THR A 181 -5.46 -5.14 -17.39
N PRO A 182 -4.45 -5.86 -16.88
CA PRO A 182 -4.60 -7.26 -16.45
C PRO A 182 -5.29 -7.44 -15.10
N GLY A 183 -5.47 -6.38 -14.30
CA GLY A 183 -6.20 -6.45 -13.03
C GLY A 183 -7.69 -6.73 -13.24
N ARG A 184 -8.36 -7.31 -12.23
CA ARG A 184 -9.80 -7.55 -12.24
C ARG A 184 -10.56 -6.24 -12.07
N LYS A 185 -11.80 -6.19 -12.55
CA LYS A 185 -12.74 -5.08 -12.35
C LYS A 185 -13.99 -5.61 -11.66
N ARG A 186 -14.46 -4.92 -10.63
CA ARG A 186 -15.70 -5.22 -9.91
C ARG A 186 -16.48 -3.93 -9.61
N TRP A 187 -17.77 -4.08 -9.38
CA TRP A 187 -18.64 -3.01 -8.92
C TRP A 187 -19.03 -3.20 -7.45
N ILE A 188 -19.21 -2.08 -6.75
CA ILE A 188 -20.03 -1.97 -5.54
C ILE A 188 -21.04 -0.86 -5.82
N PHE A 189 -22.33 -1.14 -5.64
CA PHE A 189 -23.38 -0.13 -5.70
C PHE A 189 -23.80 0.25 -4.29
N SER A 190 -23.65 1.52 -3.92
CA SER A 190 -24.18 2.04 -2.66
C SER A 190 -25.71 2.15 -2.70
N LYS A 191 -26.34 2.40 -1.53
CA LYS A 191 -27.80 2.52 -1.45
C LYS A 191 -28.28 3.64 -2.39
N GLY A 192 -29.21 3.30 -3.29
CA GLY A 192 -29.78 4.20 -4.30
C GLY A 192 -29.02 4.25 -5.63
N ALA A 193 -27.77 3.76 -5.70
CA ALA A 193 -27.01 3.71 -6.95
C ALA A 193 -27.30 2.43 -7.75
N SER A 194 -27.33 2.54 -9.07
CA SER A 194 -27.48 1.43 -10.02
C SER A 194 -26.92 1.82 -11.40
N GLY A 195 -26.67 0.83 -12.26
CA GLY A 195 -26.24 1.03 -13.65
C GLY A 195 -24.73 1.31 -13.83
N GLU A 196 -24.19 0.84 -14.96
CA GLU A 196 -22.77 0.98 -15.31
C GLU A 196 -22.44 2.28 -16.07
N ASN A 197 -23.23 3.33 -15.89
CA ASN A 197 -22.99 4.60 -16.58
C ASN A 197 -22.01 5.51 -15.82
N ASP A 198 -21.40 6.44 -16.55
CA ASP A 198 -20.70 7.59 -16.00
C ASP A 198 -21.39 8.89 -16.47
N PRO A 199 -22.07 9.65 -15.59
CA PRO A 199 -22.86 10.81 -15.98
C PRO A 199 -22.03 12.10 -16.13
N ASP A 200 -20.86 12.20 -15.49
CA ASP A 200 -19.98 13.37 -15.53
C ASP A 200 -18.57 13.05 -16.08
N GLY A 201 -18.22 11.77 -16.22
CA GLY A 201 -16.89 11.31 -16.64
C GLY A 201 -15.86 11.33 -15.51
N HIS A 202 -16.23 11.86 -14.34
CA HIS A 202 -15.31 12.12 -13.24
C HIS A 202 -14.74 10.82 -12.67
N GLY A 203 -15.58 9.79 -12.49
CA GLY A 203 -15.13 8.50 -11.98
C GLY A 203 -14.29 7.71 -12.99
N SER A 204 -14.61 7.76 -14.29
CA SER A 204 -13.73 7.24 -15.35
C SER A 204 -12.38 7.95 -15.36
N CYS A 205 -12.39 9.28 -15.29
CA CYS A 205 -11.18 10.08 -15.24
C CYS A 205 -10.33 9.67 -14.03
N CYS A 206 -10.93 9.66 -12.83
CA CYS A 206 -10.27 9.26 -11.58
C CYS A 206 -9.71 7.84 -11.62
N ALA A 207 -10.52 6.84 -11.96
CA ALA A 207 -10.07 5.45 -12.00
C ALA A 207 -8.94 5.23 -13.02
N SER A 208 -8.96 5.94 -14.16
CA SER A 208 -7.88 5.87 -15.15
C SER A 208 -6.57 6.47 -14.63
N LYS A 209 -6.58 7.58 -13.87
CA LYS A 209 -5.36 8.11 -13.24
C LYS A 209 -4.77 7.19 -12.18
N ALA A 210 -5.59 6.38 -11.51
CA ALA A 210 -5.10 5.36 -10.58
C ALA A 210 -4.42 4.19 -11.28
N LEU A 211 -5.10 3.55 -12.25
CA LEU A 211 -4.71 2.24 -12.78
C LEU A 211 -4.99 2.00 -14.28
N GLY A 212 -5.19 3.05 -15.07
CA GLY A 212 -5.37 2.95 -16.53
C GLY A 212 -4.13 2.45 -17.30
N SER A 213 -4.34 1.78 -18.44
CA SER A 213 -3.28 1.18 -19.28
C SER A 213 -2.21 2.15 -19.79
N THR A 214 -2.55 3.43 -20.02
CA THR A 214 -1.63 4.45 -20.56
C THR A 214 -1.53 5.71 -19.70
N VAL A 215 -2.53 5.99 -18.86
CA VAL A 215 -2.55 7.21 -18.03
C VAL A 215 -2.46 6.97 -16.52
N GLY A 216 -2.41 5.71 -16.08
CA GLY A 216 -2.44 5.31 -14.67
C GLY A 216 -1.09 5.02 -14.03
N VAL A 217 -1.00 5.22 -12.70
CA VAL A 217 0.23 4.99 -11.92
C VAL A 217 0.47 3.50 -11.61
N ALA A 218 -0.59 2.73 -11.37
CA ALA A 218 -0.53 1.32 -10.97
C ALA A 218 -1.36 0.38 -11.89
N PRO A 219 -0.96 0.19 -13.17
CA PRO A 219 -1.77 -0.49 -14.19
C PRO A 219 -1.99 -2.00 -13.99
N LYS A 220 -1.45 -2.62 -12.93
CA LYS A 220 -1.74 -4.02 -12.53
C LYS A 220 -2.64 -4.17 -11.30
N ALA A 221 -3.15 -3.07 -10.74
CA ALA A 221 -4.08 -3.15 -9.61
C ALA A 221 -5.46 -3.69 -10.03
N ASP A 222 -6.13 -4.37 -9.08
CA ASP A 222 -7.55 -4.69 -9.20
C ASP A 222 -8.37 -3.41 -8.94
N LEU A 223 -9.41 -3.15 -9.73
CA LEU A 223 -10.34 -2.02 -9.54
C LEU A 223 -11.63 -2.50 -8.87
N VAL A 224 -12.08 -1.73 -7.88
CA VAL A 224 -13.48 -1.74 -7.42
C VAL A 224 -14.09 -0.36 -7.66
N ALA A 225 -15.00 -0.29 -8.62
CA ALA A 225 -15.81 0.88 -8.91
C ALA A 225 -16.96 0.97 -7.87
N VAL A 226 -16.83 1.88 -6.91
CA VAL A 226 -17.82 2.08 -5.84
C VAL A 226 -18.76 3.22 -6.25
N LYS A 227 -19.83 2.87 -6.98
CA LYS A 227 -20.82 3.83 -7.47
C LYS A 227 -21.75 4.25 -6.34
N LEU A 228 -21.91 5.54 -6.13
CA LEU A 228 -22.73 6.14 -5.07
C LEU A 228 -23.54 7.34 -5.59
N GLN A 229 -24.47 7.83 -4.77
CA GLN A 229 -25.18 9.09 -5.01
C GLN A 229 -24.60 10.19 -4.11
N MET A 230 -24.67 11.45 -4.52
CA MET A 230 -24.29 12.61 -3.69
C MET A 230 -25.31 12.92 -2.58
N THR A 231 -25.46 11.98 -1.65
CA THR A 231 -26.22 12.12 -0.40
C THR A 231 -25.40 11.59 0.78
N SER A 232 -25.56 12.17 1.96
CA SER A 232 -24.80 11.80 3.17
C SER A 232 -24.92 10.31 3.46
N TRP A 233 -26.13 9.75 3.30
CA TRP A 233 -26.39 8.33 3.53
C TRP A 233 -25.78 7.41 2.47
N SER A 234 -25.84 7.77 1.18
CA SER A 234 -25.23 6.96 0.12
C SER A 234 -23.69 6.98 0.20
N LEU A 235 -23.09 8.10 0.63
CA LEU A 235 -21.66 8.16 0.94
C LEU A 235 -21.29 7.22 2.11
N LEU A 236 -21.97 7.32 3.27
CA LEU A 236 -21.69 6.45 4.42
C LEU A 236 -21.89 4.97 4.09
N LYS A 237 -22.91 4.64 3.28
CA LYS A 237 -23.13 3.28 2.77
C LYS A 237 -22.03 2.80 1.82
N ALA A 238 -21.38 3.69 1.06
CA ALA A 238 -20.25 3.34 0.21
C ALA A 238 -19.01 2.99 1.07
N TRP A 239 -18.65 3.84 2.04
CA TRP A 239 -17.56 3.55 2.99
C TRP A 239 -17.81 2.25 3.78
N GLN A 240 -19.05 2.01 4.23
CA GLN A 240 -19.41 0.74 4.88
C GLN A 240 -19.27 -0.47 3.94
N ALA A 241 -19.66 -0.33 2.67
CA ALA A 241 -19.52 -1.42 1.70
C ALA A 241 -18.05 -1.76 1.41
N VAL A 242 -17.15 -0.77 1.40
CA VAL A 242 -15.70 -1.02 1.31
C VAL A 242 -15.17 -1.79 2.53
N VAL A 243 -15.56 -1.40 3.76
CA VAL A 243 -15.18 -2.14 4.99
C VAL A 243 -15.58 -3.62 4.89
N LEU A 244 -16.82 -3.89 4.47
CA LEU A 244 -17.36 -5.24 4.34
C LEU A 244 -16.68 -6.04 3.20
N ASP A 245 -16.46 -5.41 2.04
CA ASP A 245 -15.81 -6.05 0.90
C ASP A 245 -14.33 -6.38 1.17
N VAL A 246 -13.60 -5.50 1.87
CA VAL A 246 -12.22 -5.77 2.33
C VAL A 246 -12.18 -6.97 3.28
N GLN A 247 -13.15 -7.07 4.20
CA GLN A 247 -13.28 -8.21 5.12
C GLN A 247 -13.60 -9.51 4.38
N GLN A 248 -14.62 -9.48 3.51
CA GLN A 248 -15.11 -10.64 2.76
C GLN A 248 -14.05 -11.21 1.79
N ASN A 249 -13.32 -10.33 1.09
CA ASN A 249 -12.30 -10.72 0.10
C ASN A 249 -10.89 -10.87 0.70
N ARG A 250 -10.72 -10.68 2.01
CA ARG A 250 -9.43 -10.78 2.75
C ARG A 250 -8.34 -9.85 2.21
N LEU A 251 -8.69 -8.58 1.99
CA LEU A 251 -7.85 -7.55 1.36
C LEU A 251 -7.10 -6.65 2.38
N GLN A 252 -7.01 -7.06 3.64
CA GLN A 252 -6.28 -6.32 4.67
C GLN A 252 -4.81 -6.12 4.29
N GLY A 253 -4.29 -4.90 4.47
CA GLY A 253 -2.95 -4.50 4.02
C GLY A 253 -2.75 -4.42 2.50
N LYS A 254 -3.79 -4.74 1.70
CA LYS A 254 -3.73 -4.87 0.22
C LYS A 254 -4.84 -4.07 -0.46
N ALA A 255 -5.32 -3.03 0.21
CA ALA A 255 -6.40 -2.18 -0.28
C ALA A 255 -6.03 -0.70 -0.15
N VAL A 256 -6.40 0.07 -1.17
CA VAL A 256 -6.32 1.53 -1.20
C VAL A 256 -7.70 2.10 -1.55
N VAL A 257 -8.14 3.16 -0.88
CA VAL A 257 -9.37 3.88 -1.21
C VAL A 257 -9.02 5.26 -1.73
N SER A 258 -9.54 5.59 -2.92
CA SER A 258 -9.47 6.92 -3.54
C SER A 258 -10.81 7.62 -3.40
N ASN A 259 -10.89 8.65 -2.56
CA ASN A 259 -12.05 9.52 -2.43
C ASN A 259 -11.76 10.90 -3.04
N SER A 260 -12.04 11.03 -4.34
CA SER A 260 -11.82 12.26 -5.12
C SER A 260 -12.89 13.32 -4.89
N LYS A 261 -14.11 12.93 -4.49
CA LYS A 261 -15.24 13.82 -4.24
C LYS A 261 -15.20 14.44 -2.82
N ALA A 262 -14.04 14.86 -2.29
CA ALA A 262 -13.98 15.52 -0.96
C ALA A 262 -14.88 16.78 -0.88
N SER A 263 -15.19 17.40 -2.02
CA SER A 263 -16.22 18.42 -2.22
C SER A 263 -17.68 17.97 -1.96
N ILE A 264 -17.91 16.92 -1.16
CA ILE A 264 -19.20 16.51 -0.58
C ILE A 264 -19.97 17.70 0.01
N ALA A 265 -19.25 18.68 0.58
CA ALA A 265 -19.77 19.89 1.21
C ALA A 265 -20.83 20.70 0.41
N TRP A 266 -20.86 20.60 -0.92
CA TRP A 266 -21.77 21.37 -1.77
C TRP A 266 -23.17 20.73 -1.90
N ARG A 267 -23.29 19.43 -1.63
CA ARG A 267 -24.52 18.63 -1.80
C ARG A 267 -24.94 17.88 -0.53
N VAL A 268 -24.10 17.90 0.50
CA VAL A 268 -24.27 17.17 1.76
C VAL A 268 -23.84 18.06 2.93
N ASN A 269 -24.69 18.13 3.96
CA ASN A 269 -24.42 18.87 5.17
C ASN A 269 -23.39 18.16 6.07
N GLN A 270 -22.10 18.23 5.70
CA GLN A 270 -20.98 17.67 6.48
C GLN A 270 -20.84 18.28 7.89
N ASN A 271 -21.54 19.40 8.16
CA ASN A 271 -21.58 20.05 9.47
C ASN A 271 -22.53 19.33 10.46
N GLU A 272 -23.26 18.30 10.04
CA GLU A 272 -24.01 17.43 10.94
C GLU A 272 -23.09 16.48 11.74
N LYS A 273 -23.22 16.50 13.07
CA LYS A 273 -22.35 15.71 13.97
C LYS A 273 -22.48 14.21 13.72
N TRP A 274 -23.71 13.70 13.57
CA TRP A 274 -23.97 12.27 13.35
C TRP A 274 -23.25 11.74 12.09
N PHE A 275 -23.19 12.53 11.03
CA PHE A 275 -22.51 12.16 9.78
C PHE A 275 -20.99 12.05 10.01
N ARG A 276 -20.39 13.01 10.74
CA ARG A 276 -18.97 12.95 11.11
C ARG A 276 -18.65 11.76 12.01
N ASP A 277 -19.45 11.53 13.05
CA ASP A 277 -19.24 10.43 14.01
C ASP A 277 -19.22 9.06 13.31
N VAL A 278 -20.17 8.83 12.39
CA VAL A 278 -20.26 7.58 11.61
C VAL A 278 -19.14 7.49 10.56
N LEU A 279 -18.80 8.59 9.87
CA LEU A 279 -17.71 8.59 8.89
C LEU A 279 -16.35 8.33 9.55
N GLU A 280 -16.07 8.95 10.70
CA GLU A 280 -14.86 8.72 11.47
C GLU A 280 -14.76 7.27 11.95
N THR A 281 -15.89 6.68 12.38
CA THR A 281 -15.97 5.27 12.77
C THR A 281 -15.66 4.33 11.59
N LEU A 282 -16.19 4.61 10.40
CA LEU A 282 -15.91 3.82 9.20
C LEU A 282 -14.45 3.94 8.75
N LEU A 283 -13.84 5.13 8.86
CA LEU A 283 -12.42 5.34 8.55
C LEU A 283 -11.50 4.65 9.55
N LYS A 284 -11.82 4.65 10.85
CA LYS A 284 -11.12 3.87 11.88
C LYS A 284 -11.21 2.36 11.64
N ASN A 285 -12.35 1.87 11.15
CA ASN A 285 -12.50 0.47 10.74
C ASN A 285 -11.62 0.13 9.53
N LEU A 286 -11.46 1.04 8.56
CA LEU A 286 -10.54 0.85 7.44
C LEU A 286 -9.06 0.88 7.89
N GLU A 287 -8.69 1.79 8.80
CA GLU A 287 -7.34 1.81 9.40
C GLU A 287 -7.03 0.50 10.15
N ALA A 288 -7.97 0.00 10.95
CA ALA A 288 -7.83 -1.29 11.66
C ALA A 288 -7.80 -2.52 10.73
N LEU A 289 -8.21 -2.35 9.47
CA LEU A 289 -8.08 -3.33 8.39
C LEU A 289 -6.81 -3.09 7.53
N ASP A 290 -5.90 -2.20 7.95
CA ASP A 290 -4.67 -1.84 7.24
C ASP A 290 -4.92 -1.30 5.81
N VAL A 291 -6.06 -0.63 5.60
CA VAL A 291 -6.44 -0.03 4.31
C VAL A 291 -5.89 1.39 4.21
N VAL A 292 -5.22 1.71 3.11
CA VAL A 292 -4.73 3.08 2.84
C VAL A 292 -5.89 3.95 2.35
N VAL A 293 -6.09 5.14 2.91
CA VAL A 293 -7.10 6.10 2.45
C VAL A 293 -6.44 7.34 1.87
N VAL A 294 -6.78 7.69 0.63
CA VAL A 294 -6.31 8.87 -0.09
C VAL A 294 -7.52 9.73 -0.45
N SER A 295 -7.45 11.04 -0.21
CA SER A 295 -8.55 11.96 -0.53
C SER A 295 -8.05 13.31 -1.03
N SER A 296 -8.92 14.09 -1.67
CA SER A 296 -8.60 15.41 -2.21
C SER A 296 -8.52 16.47 -1.11
N ALA A 297 -7.64 17.45 -1.28
CA ALA A 297 -7.56 18.61 -0.42
C ALA A 297 -8.78 19.56 -0.60
N GLY A 298 -9.32 19.60 -1.83
CA GLY A 298 -10.40 20.48 -2.24
C GLY A 298 -9.95 21.52 -3.28
N ASN A 299 -10.92 22.16 -3.94
CA ASN A 299 -10.72 22.99 -5.14
C ASN A 299 -11.06 24.49 -4.89
N PHE A 300 -10.93 24.98 -3.66
CA PHE A 300 -11.22 26.36 -3.27
C PHE A 300 -10.00 27.19 -2.78
N GLY A 301 -8.75 26.83 -3.13
CA GLY A 301 -7.53 27.50 -2.63
C GLY A 301 -7.57 29.04 -2.68
N ALA A 302 -8.00 29.61 -3.81
CA ALA A 302 -8.22 31.05 -3.99
C ALA A 302 -9.30 31.73 -3.11
N ILE A 303 -10.01 30.97 -2.27
CA ILE A 303 -11.04 31.46 -1.32
C ILE A 303 -10.71 30.99 0.12
N VAL A 304 -10.26 29.75 0.27
CA VAL A 304 -9.85 29.12 1.53
C VAL A 304 -8.65 28.22 1.25
N ASP A 305 -7.44 28.65 1.62
CA ASP A 305 -6.19 27.91 1.39
C ASP A 305 -5.98 26.71 2.33
N GLU A 306 -6.95 26.37 3.17
CA GLU A 306 -6.89 25.21 4.07
C GLU A 306 -7.93 24.14 3.72
N VAL A 307 -7.57 22.87 3.96
CA VAL A 307 -8.47 21.71 3.86
C VAL A 307 -9.66 21.89 4.82
N ASN A 308 -10.86 22.06 4.28
CA ASN A 308 -12.09 22.37 5.03
C ASN A 308 -13.24 21.34 4.81
N THR A 309 -12.93 20.15 4.29
CA THR A 309 -13.92 19.11 3.97
C THR A 309 -13.59 17.75 4.56
N TYR A 310 -14.63 16.98 4.88
CA TYR A 310 -14.51 15.57 5.27
C TYR A 310 -14.49 14.64 4.04
N PRO A 311 -13.72 13.53 4.04
CA PRO A 311 -12.99 12.97 5.18
C PRO A 311 -11.63 13.61 5.46
N SER A 312 -11.12 14.48 4.57
CA SER A 312 -9.76 15.03 4.63
C SER A 312 -9.43 15.77 5.94
N LEU A 313 -10.41 16.43 6.56
CA LEU A 313 -10.30 17.03 7.90
C LEU A 313 -9.95 16.04 9.03
N PHE A 314 -10.16 14.72 8.87
CA PHE A 314 -9.72 13.70 9.84
C PHE A 314 -8.23 13.32 9.71
N ALA A 315 -7.47 13.94 8.80
CA ALA A 315 -6.04 13.68 8.63
C ALA A 315 -5.16 14.21 9.79
N ASP A 316 -5.77 14.92 10.73
CA ASP A 316 -5.20 15.34 12.02
C ASP A 316 -4.95 14.15 12.97
N ARG A 317 -5.83 13.14 12.92
CA ARG A 317 -5.80 11.98 13.83
C ARG A 317 -5.85 10.60 13.15
N LEU A 318 -6.17 10.54 11.86
CA LEU A 318 -6.17 9.32 11.05
C LEU A 318 -5.08 9.40 9.95
N PRO A 319 -4.50 8.26 9.48
CA PRO A 319 -3.43 8.24 8.48
C PRO A 319 -3.90 8.49 7.03
N ILE A 320 -4.84 9.42 6.84
CA ILE A 320 -5.35 9.82 5.52
C ILE A 320 -4.26 10.58 4.75
N ILE A 321 -4.06 10.22 3.48
CA ILE A 321 -3.18 10.92 2.55
C ILE A 321 -4.02 11.96 1.80
N VAL A 322 -4.08 13.18 2.35
CA VAL A 322 -4.75 14.30 1.68
C VAL A 322 -3.84 14.83 0.56
N THR A 323 -4.42 15.01 -0.62
CA THR A 323 -3.67 15.30 -1.86
C THR A 323 -4.10 16.64 -2.48
N GLY A 324 -3.16 17.57 -2.60
CA GLY A 324 -3.32 18.81 -3.37
C GLY A 324 -2.91 18.66 -4.84
N ALA A 325 -3.20 19.67 -5.66
CA ALA A 325 -2.96 19.69 -7.10
C ALA A 325 -1.83 20.63 -7.51
N VAL A 326 -1.02 20.18 -8.48
CA VAL A 326 -0.03 21.01 -9.18
C VAL A 326 -0.25 21.01 -10.70
N ASP A 327 0.34 21.98 -11.39
CA ASP A 327 0.52 21.91 -12.84
C ASP A 327 1.56 20.84 -13.25
N ASN A 328 1.75 20.63 -14.55
CA ASN A 328 2.75 19.67 -15.07
C ASN A 328 4.22 20.14 -14.91
N ASN A 329 4.46 21.31 -14.33
CA ASN A 329 5.78 21.78 -13.89
C ASN A 329 6.00 21.59 -12.38
N GLY A 330 4.96 21.24 -11.62
CA GLY A 330 4.99 21.13 -10.15
C GLY A 330 4.81 22.45 -9.40
N ARG A 331 4.23 23.48 -10.03
CA ARG A 331 3.69 24.67 -9.34
C ARG A 331 2.34 24.34 -8.72
N LEU A 332 2.05 24.85 -7.52
CA LEU A 332 0.71 24.76 -6.93
C LEU A 332 -0.32 25.35 -7.90
N ALA A 333 -1.47 24.68 -8.06
CA ALA A 333 -2.58 25.21 -8.83
C ALA A 333 -3.44 26.13 -7.96
N ASP A 334 -3.88 27.28 -8.47
CA ASP A 334 -4.56 28.34 -7.70
C ASP A 334 -5.86 27.89 -7.01
N PHE A 335 -6.51 26.84 -7.51
CA PHE A 335 -7.67 26.21 -6.88
C PHE A 335 -7.31 25.19 -5.79
N SER A 336 -6.07 24.70 -5.71
CA SER A 336 -5.71 23.65 -4.77
C SER A 336 -5.71 24.18 -3.35
N GLN A 337 -6.53 23.58 -2.48
CA GLN A 337 -6.43 23.84 -1.05
C GLN A 337 -5.12 23.27 -0.49
N GLY A 338 -4.49 24.00 0.44
CA GLY A 338 -3.23 23.70 1.09
C GLY A 338 -3.40 23.45 2.59
N GLY A 339 -2.51 24.06 3.40
CA GLY A 339 -2.48 23.88 4.85
C GLY A 339 -1.85 22.58 5.34
N PRO A 340 -1.69 22.41 6.67
CA PRO A 340 -0.86 21.35 7.28
C PRO A 340 -1.39 19.92 7.12
N LEU A 341 -2.65 19.74 6.71
CA LEU A 341 -3.24 18.41 6.49
C LEU A 341 -2.82 17.79 5.16
N VAL A 342 -2.33 18.58 4.18
CA VAL A 342 -1.92 18.08 2.86
C VAL A 342 -0.64 17.26 2.97
N ALA A 343 -0.78 15.95 2.81
CA ALA A 343 0.33 15.00 2.93
C ALA A 343 1.28 15.08 1.72
N THR A 344 0.75 15.35 0.53
CA THR A 344 1.53 15.57 -0.70
C THR A 344 0.71 16.30 -1.75
N THR A 345 1.35 16.80 -2.80
CA THR A 345 0.67 17.16 -4.06
C THR A 345 0.94 16.14 -5.16
N ALA A 346 0.13 16.15 -6.21
CA ALA A 346 0.34 15.46 -7.46
C ALA A 346 -0.26 16.30 -8.62
N PRO A 347 0.13 16.08 -9.88
CA PRO A 347 -0.43 16.85 -10.98
C PRO A 347 -1.95 16.70 -11.08
N GLY A 348 -2.63 17.80 -11.39
CA GLY A 348 -4.08 17.92 -11.38
C GLY A 348 -4.63 19.05 -12.24
N VAL A 349 -3.82 19.63 -13.13
CA VAL A 349 -4.24 20.64 -14.11
C VAL A 349 -4.16 20.02 -15.50
N ALA A 350 -5.28 20.02 -16.22
CA ALA A 350 -5.42 19.51 -17.58
C ALA A 350 -4.79 18.13 -17.82
N VAL A 351 -4.98 17.19 -16.89
CA VAL A 351 -4.40 15.84 -17.01
C VAL A 351 -5.11 15.02 -18.10
N LYS A 352 -4.44 14.05 -18.70
CA LYS A 352 -5.09 13.13 -19.65
C LYS A 352 -5.75 11.98 -18.88
N CYS A 353 -7.04 11.76 -19.11
CA CYS A 353 -7.82 10.70 -18.43
C CYS A 353 -8.98 10.17 -19.28
N ALA A 354 -9.52 8.99 -18.95
CA ALA A 354 -10.62 8.37 -19.69
C ALA A 354 -11.92 9.16 -19.57
N ALA A 355 -12.61 9.40 -20.70
CA ALA A 355 -13.89 10.10 -20.73
C ALA A 355 -15.10 9.18 -20.48
N MET A 356 -16.26 9.78 -20.18
CA MET A 356 -17.55 9.08 -20.07
C MET A 356 -17.95 8.29 -21.33
N SER A 357 -17.49 8.71 -22.52
CA SER A 357 -18.05 8.30 -23.81
C SER A 357 -17.13 7.40 -24.64
N GLY A 358 -17.74 6.46 -25.36
CA GLY A 358 -17.05 5.51 -26.23
C GLY A 358 -16.08 4.58 -25.49
N THR A 359 -15.14 3.98 -26.23
CA THR A 359 -14.16 3.02 -25.70
C THR A 359 -12.72 3.53 -25.74
N SER A 360 -12.48 4.77 -26.21
CA SER A 360 -11.14 5.32 -26.45
C SER A 360 -11.03 6.85 -26.37
N ALA A 361 -12.08 7.57 -25.97
CA ALA A 361 -12.03 9.03 -25.83
C ALA A 361 -11.40 9.48 -24.50
N TYR A 362 -10.71 10.61 -24.48
CA TYR A 362 -10.05 11.13 -23.29
C TYR A 362 -10.55 12.54 -22.98
N GLN A 363 -10.74 12.86 -21.70
CA GLN A 363 -10.90 14.23 -21.22
C GLN A 363 -9.54 14.94 -21.17
N ALA A 364 -9.57 16.25 -21.35
CA ALA A 364 -8.41 17.14 -21.34
C ALA A 364 -8.83 18.58 -20.95
N GLY A 365 -7.88 19.42 -20.54
CA GLY A 365 -8.16 20.83 -20.25
C GLY A 365 -8.92 21.03 -18.94
N GLN A 366 -9.92 21.93 -18.94
CA GLN A 366 -10.63 22.29 -17.71
C GLN A 366 -11.50 21.15 -17.15
N GLU A 367 -12.03 20.28 -18.01
CA GLU A 367 -12.81 19.11 -17.58
C GLU A 367 -11.99 18.11 -16.74
N SER A 368 -10.68 18.06 -16.98
CA SER A 368 -9.73 17.23 -16.23
C SER A 368 -8.78 18.06 -15.34
N THR A 369 -9.32 19.13 -14.74
CA THR A 369 -8.63 20.00 -13.79
C THR A 369 -9.28 19.93 -12.40
N GLY A 370 -8.50 19.59 -11.36
CA GLY A 370 -8.98 19.45 -9.98
C GLY A 370 -8.11 18.52 -9.12
N THR A 371 -8.12 18.72 -7.79
CA THR A 371 -7.47 17.79 -6.83
C THR A 371 -8.04 16.38 -6.92
N SER A 372 -9.29 16.25 -7.39
CA SER A 372 -9.95 15.01 -7.78
C SER A 372 -9.11 14.06 -8.63
N PHE A 373 -8.21 14.58 -9.47
CA PHE A 373 -7.40 13.78 -10.40
C PHE A 373 -5.97 13.54 -9.90
N SER A 374 -5.50 14.37 -8.98
CA SER A 374 -4.26 14.20 -8.21
C SER A 374 -4.39 13.06 -7.19
N THR A 375 -5.49 13.03 -6.44
CA THR A 375 -5.84 11.99 -5.45
C THR A 375 -5.71 10.55 -5.97
N PRO A 376 -6.35 10.15 -7.08
CA PRO A 376 -6.28 8.78 -7.59
C PRO A 376 -4.90 8.43 -8.13
N ALA A 377 -4.14 9.38 -8.67
CA ALA A 377 -2.74 9.13 -9.04
C ALA A 377 -1.89 8.82 -7.79
N VAL A 378 -2.14 9.49 -6.65
CA VAL A 378 -1.51 9.16 -5.36
C VAL A 378 -2.05 7.84 -4.76
N ALA A 379 -3.32 7.49 -4.99
CA ALA A 379 -3.84 6.16 -4.65
C ALA A 379 -3.17 5.04 -5.47
N GLY A 380 -2.93 5.29 -6.76
CA GLY A 380 -2.09 4.44 -7.61
C GLY A 380 -0.65 4.36 -7.09
N LEU A 381 -0.05 5.46 -6.64
CA LEU A 381 1.29 5.44 -6.02
C LEU A 381 1.33 4.61 -4.74
N ALA A 382 0.31 4.70 -3.89
CA ALA A 382 0.16 3.85 -2.71
C ALA A 382 0.07 2.36 -3.09
N ALA A 383 -0.76 2.02 -4.10
CA ALA A 383 -0.89 0.64 -4.58
C ALA A 383 0.40 0.12 -5.25
N TYR A 384 1.12 0.99 -5.96
CA TYR A 384 2.45 0.70 -6.48
C TYR A 384 3.41 0.31 -5.35
N PHE A 385 3.57 1.13 -4.32
CA PHE A 385 4.47 0.82 -3.21
C PHE A 385 4.06 -0.46 -2.44
N LEU A 386 2.77 -0.68 -2.22
CA LEU A 386 2.25 -1.91 -1.61
C LEU A 386 2.52 -3.18 -2.43
N SER A 387 2.73 -3.06 -3.75
CA SER A 387 3.04 -4.18 -4.65
C SER A 387 4.53 -4.53 -4.75
N LEU A 388 5.44 -3.80 -4.09
CA LEU A 388 6.88 -4.06 -4.15
C LEU A 388 7.35 -4.95 -2.99
N ASP A 389 7.87 -6.14 -3.32
CA ASP A 389 8.31 -7.11 -2.30
C ASP A 389 9.45 -6.55 -1.41
N SER A 390 10.34 -5.72 -1.95
CA SER A 390 11.43 -5.09 -1.16
C SER A 390 10.93 -4.02 -0.17
N LEU A 391 9.72 -3.48 -0.35
CA LEU A 391 9.07 -2.58 0.61
C LEU A 391 8.17 -3.32 1.61
N ARG A 392 7.81 -4.58 1.34
CA ARG A 392 6.88 -5.37 2.16
C ARG A 392 7.28 -5.45 3.64
N PRO A 393 8.55 -5.66 4.05
CA PRO A 393 8.94 -5.69 5.46
C PRO A 393 8.74 -4.35 6.18
N ARG A 394 8.86 -3.23 5.46
CA ARG A 394 8.64 -1.87 5.99
C ARG A 394 7.15 -1.51 6.00
N LEU A 395 6.40 -1.91 4.98
CA LEU A 395 5.00 -1.49 4.82
C LEU A 395 4.02 -2.39 5.58
N GLN A 396 4.11 -3.72 5.46
CA GLN A 396 3.15 -4.70 5.95
C GLN A 396 3.24 -4.97 7.47
N VAL A 397 3.39 -3.92 8.27
CA VAL A 397 3.29 -3.98 9.73
C VAL A 397 1.83 -3.80 10.13
N ARG A 398 1.25 -4.84 10.74
CA ARG A 398 -0.17 -4.90 11.13
C ARG A 398 -0.56 -3.72 12.03
N GLY A 399 -1.71 -3.10 11.72
CA GLY A 399 -2.23 -1.91 12.39
C GLY A 399 -1.43 -0.63 12.07
N SER A 400 -0.62 -0.62 11.02
CA SER A 400 0.25 0.49 10.64
C SER A 400 0.51 0.64 9.13
N VAL A 401 -0.08 -0.19 8.26
CA VAL A 401 0.17 -0.12 6.80
C VAL A 401 -0.17 1.26 6.23
N ALA A 402 -1.31 1.84 6.62
CA ALA A 402 -1.71 3.18 6.21
C ALA A 402 -0.73 4.27 6.66
N ARG A 403 -0.25 4.21 7.91
CA ARG A 403 0.82 5.09 8.44
C ARG A 403 2.10 4.93 7.63
N ASN A 404 2.54 3.70 7.40
CA ASN A 404 3.81 3.40 6.73
C ASN A 404 3.81 3.86 5.26
N VAL A 405 2.70 3.71 4.54
CA VAL A 405 2.55 4.20 3.15
C VAL A 405 2.49 5.73 3.10
N LYS A 406 1.73 6.39 4.01
CA LYS A 406 1.72 7.86 4.13
C LYS A 406 3.13 8.40 4.37
N SER A 407 3.85 7.82 5.35
CA SER A 407 5.23 8.20 5.67
C SER A 407 6.21 7.95 4.52
N LEU A 408 6.09 6.85 3.76
CA LEU A 408 6.95 6.57 2.60
C LEU A 408 6.75 7.60 1.48
N ILE A 409 5.49 7.98 1.21
CA ILE A 409 5.18 9.05 0.25
C ILE A 409 5.79 10.39 0.73
N GLN A 410 5.72 10.68 2.04
CA GLN A 410 6.28 11.90 2.63
C GLN A 410 7.82 11.91 2.76
N GLU A 411 8.47 10.75 2.75
CA GLU A 411 9.94 10.64 2.65
C GLU A 411 10.44 10.94 1.23
N HIS A 412 9.63 10.62 0.21
CA HIS A 412 10.06 10.62 -1.19
C HIS A 412 9.50 11.78 -2.02
N HIS A 413 8.40 12.41 -1.62
CA HIS A 413 7.87 13.59 -2.31
C HIS A 413 8.83 14.79 -2.24
N TYR A 414 8.92 15.57 -3.31
CA TYR A 414 9.86 16.71 -3.37
C TYR A 414 9.37 17.82 -4.31
N ALA A 415 9.79 19.06 -4.04
CA ALA A 415 9.41 20.23 -4.82
C ALA A 415 10.09 20.24 -6.19
N ARG A 416 9.32 20.47 -7.27
CA ARG A 416 9.84 20.44 -8.65
C ARG A 416 10.34 21.80 -9.14
N VAL A 417 9.85 22.87 -8.51
CA VAL A 417 10.32 24.25 -8.65
C VAL A 417 10.77 24.77 -7.28
N SER A 418 11.65 25.77 -7.26
CA SER A 418 12.03 26.45 -6.00
C SER A 418 10.80 27.08 -5.35
N GLY A 419 10.67 26.93 -4.02
CA GLY A 419 9.49 27.38 -3.26
C GLY A 419 8.18 26.62 -3.53
N GLY A 420 8.17 25.66 -4.47
CA GLY A 420 6.96 24.91 -4.82
C GLY A 420 6.56 23.86 -3.77
N PRO A 421 5.30 23.38 -3.80
CA PRO A 421 4.85 22.29 -2.94
C PRO A 421 5.58 20.99 -3.27
N LYS A 422 5.67 20.07 -2.30
CA LYS A 422 6.27 18.75 -2.54
C LYS A 422 5.33 17.86 -3.37
N VAL A 423 5.83 17.38 -4.49
CA VAL A 423 5.10 16.55 -5.46
C VAL A 423 5.49 15.08 -5.31
N ALA A 424 4.49 14.21 -5.24
CA ALA A 424 4.59 12.77 -5.10
C ALA A 424 5.54 12.13 -6.15
N TRP A 425 6.30 11.11 -5.74
CA TRP A 425 7.32 10.46 -6.56
C TRP A 425 7.43 8.98 -6.18
N ASN A 426 7.65 8.12 -7.18
CA ASN A 426 7.76 6.67 -7.04
C ASN A 426 9.15 6.18 -6.63
N ALA A 427 10.04 7.12 -6.29
CA ALA A 427 11.40 6.91 -5.79
C ALA A 427 12.32 6.11 -6.73
N GLN A 428 12.04 6.05 -8.03
CA GLN A 428 12.96 5.51 -9.01
C GLN A 428 14.06 6.51 -9.37
N PRO A 429 15.37 6.16 -9.39
CA PRO A 429 15.96 4.85 -9.13
C PRO A 429 16.56 4.70 -7.70
N ARG A 430 16.08 5.47 -6.71
CA ARG A 430 16.59 5.43 -5.32
C ARG A 430 16.18 4.16 -4.57
N LEU A 431 15.01 3.61 -4.86
CA LEU A 431 14.61 2.28 -4.38
C LEU A 431 15.67 1.27 -4.85
N LYS A 432 16.28 0.56 -3.92
CA LYS A 432 17.23 -0.53 -4.22
C LYS A 432 16.48 -1.87 -4.33
N ASN A 433 17.20 -2.92 -4.75
CA ASN A 433 16.74 -4.30 -4.54
C ASN A 433 16.94 -4.65 -3.06
#